data_AF-K9RC31-F1
#
_entry.id   AF-K9RC31-F1
#
_cell.length_a   1.000
_cell.length_b   1.000
_cell.length_c   1.000
_cell.angle_alpha   90.00
_cell.angle_beta   90.00
_cell.angle_gamma   90.00
#
_symmetry.space_group_name_H-M   'P 1'
#
loop_
_entity.id
_entity.type
_entity.pdbx_description
1 polymer ?
#
loop_
_entity_poly.entity_id
_entity_poly.type
_entity_poly.pdbx_seq_one_letter_code
_entity_poly.pdbx_strand_id
1 'polypeptide(L)'
;MKLTTLVTSITIGLALSTIASNPVFAGTISDPNDVNWASIRGLSSDAFGKYFQKKKSQGYRVIDIEVDKINGQTRYSAIYQKNTDRRGWASLRNLTHEQFSQRWKDYRNKGYRLIDQEAYKIGSQRRYAGVWEENKEKLGWVSYRNVDSAEFSKRFKNYKNQGYRIVDVEAYPSGGKTKYSAIWVKNTAGLGWAEYRDMSKSTYASKFKEFKQKGYRVLDIESYKQGSTQKYAAIWVKNTNGRGWAARRDMSANWFGNWWKTYKDEGYRLVDFEAYPTAQGTRYAGVWRQNGSRLSWSGKTAVDSAIKRYKNENKLAGISVAIARNGKIIYSRGFGFADIQNNKVYSADTVSRHASVSKLVTALLTMRLLDLNQISLDKPTRFYVPSLPNHHTHTVEQLMRHRSGIRHYRGSKRKNCEVPNNSAWKDSSNTQYSTATQASTLFQDNPLMFSPDSKRCYTTHGYTVLGAALEGATNKSFSGLIKREINQRLNIPTLKPEFRNQSNPERAKIYSLSNGKSVPANRDNLSWKYPGGGLESSVTDLTRLGMKVLDGSFVSEKSLNTYSTNNKLSHSGSQRGAKSYWRINRSDKTVISVLTNQSSGKPGELTKTIEGILQNN
;
A
#
# COMPACT_ATOMS: atom_id res chain seq x y z
N MET A 1 -47.89 -8.99 55.96
CA MET A 1 -47.88 -7.52 56.01
C MET A 1 -46.88 -7.04 54.96
N LYS A 2 -47.32 -6.12 54.08
CA LYS A 2 -46.66 -5.68 52.83
C LYS A 2 -45.33 -4.93 53.07
N LEU A 3 -44.41 -5.00 52.10
CA LEU A 3 -43.72 -3.86 51.43
C LEU A 3 -42.67 -4.41 50.44
N THR A 4 -42.99 -4.58 49.15
CA THR A 4 -42.61 -3.70 48.01
C THR A 4 -41.11 -3.42 47.85
N THR A 5 -40.49 -4.08 46.86
CA THR A 5 -39.28 -3.59 46.19
C THR A 5 -39.58 -3.53 44.69
N LEU A 6 -39.73 -2.31 44.16
CA LEU A 6 -39.76 -2.03 42.73
C LEU A 6 -38.35 -2.22 42.18
N VAL A 7 -38.17 -3.14 41.22
CA VAL A 7 -37.03 -3.14 40.31
C VAL A 7 -37.54 -2.73 38.94
N THR A 8 -37.27 -1.49 38.57
CA THR A 8 -37.48 -0.96 37.22
C THR A 8 -36.36 -1.47 36.31
N SER A 9 -36.73 -2.31 35.35
CA SER A 9 -35.87 -2.79 34.27
C SER A 9 -35.40 -1.64 33.39
N ILE A 10 -34.08 -1.41 33.31
CA ILE A 10 -33.47 -0.52 32.32
C ILE A 10 -33.22 -1.33 31.04
N THR A 11 -34.03 -1.05 30.02
CA THR A 11 -33.86 -1.57 28.67
C THR A 11 -32.64 -0.91 28.02
N ILE A 12 -31.52 -1.63 27.93
CA ILE A 12 -30.37 -1.19 27.10
C ILE A 12 -30.73 -1.48 25.64
N GLY A 13 -31.13 -0.44 24.93
CA GLY A 13 -31.29 -0.46 23.47
C GLY A 13 -29.93 -0.63 22.79
N LEU A 14 -29.57 -1.88 22.49
CA LEU A 14 -28.55 -2.20 21.50
C LEU A 14 -29.13 -1.86 20.12
N ALA A 15 -28.82 -0.67 19.62
CA ALA A 15 -28.91 -0.35 18.20
C ALA A 15 -27.89 -1.22 17.44
N LEU A 16 -28.27 -2.46 17.18
CA LEU A 16 -27.66 -3.30 16.16
C LEU A 16 -27.84 -2.56 14.84
N SER A 17 -26.80 -1.84 14.41
CA SER A 17 -26.69 -1.43 13.02
C SER A 17 -26.68 -2.72 12.19
N THR A 18 -27.82 -3.03 11.58
CA THR A 18 -27.94 -4.09 10.59
C THR A 18 -27.03 -3.72 9.42
N ILE A 19 -25.79 -4.22 9.46
CA ILE A 19 -24.97 -4.30 8.26
C ILE A 19 -25.79 -5.19 7.33
N ALA A 20 -26.33 -4.61 6.26
CA ALA A 20 -27.08 -5.32 5.25
C ALA A 20 -26.21 -6.46 4.71
N SER A 21 -26.43 -7.66 5.25
CA SER A 21 -25.96 -8.91 4.72
C SER A 21 -26.76 -9.17 3.45
N ASN A 22 -26.24 -8.72 2.31
CA ASN A 22 -26.71 -9.18 1.02
C ASN A 22 -25.73 -10.23 0.47
N PRO A 23 -25.91 -11.53 0.77
CA PRO A 23 -25.50 -12.59 -0.13
C PRO A 23 -26.75 -13.09 -0.85
N VAL A 24 -27.46 -12.23 -1.57
CA VAL A 24 -28.25 -12.75 -2.68
C VAL A 24 -27.22 -13.13 -3.73
N PHE A 25 -26.68 -14.35 -3.63
CA PHE A 25 -25.88 -14.99 -4.67
C PHE A 25 -26.81 -15.30 -5.86
N ALA A 26 -27.34 -14.27 -6.48
CA ALA A 26 -28.08 -14.39 -7.73
C ALA A 26 -27.06 -14.80 -8.80
N GLY A 27 -26.97 -16.10 -9.07
CA GLY A 27 -26.51 -16.69 -10.33
C GLY A 27 -25.22 -16.15 -10.97
N THR A 28 -24.28 -15.61 -10.20
CA THR A 28 -23.12 -14.88 -10.72
C THR A 28 -21.80 -15.48 -10.23
N ILE A 29 -20.74 -15.25 -11.01
CA ILE A 29 -19.36 -15.47 -10.54
C ILE A 29 -19.11 -14.51 -9.38
N SER A 30 -18.36 -14.98 -8.38
CA SER A 30 -17.96 -14.20 -7.20
C SER A 30 -17.16 -12.93 -7.58
N ASP A 31 -17.84 -11.81 -7.86
CA ASP A 31 -17.27 -10.47 -8.11
C ASP A 31 -17.81 -9.46 -7.07
N PRO A 32 -17.39 -9.54 -5.79
CA PRO A 32 -17.93 -8.70 -4.71
C PRO A 32 -17.68 -7.20 -4.96
N ASN A 33 -18.54 -6.31 -4.50
CA ASN A 33 -18.28 -4.87 -4.67
C ASN A 33 -17.09 -4.39 -3.82
N ASP A 34 -17.04 -4.84 -2.57
CA ASP A 34 -16.07 -4.39 -1.57
C ASP A 34 -15.30 -5.57 -1.04
N VAL A 35 -14.00 -5.59 -1.34
CA VAL A 35 -13.15 -6.68 -0.85
C VAL A 35 -11.72 -6.20 -0.63
N ASN A 36 -11.11 -6.71 0.43
CA ASN A 36 -9.67 -6.61 0.57
C ASN A 36 -9.00 -7.51 -0.47
N TRP A 37 -7.97 -7.00 -1.11
CA TRP A 37 -7.26 -7.71 -2.18
C TRP A 37 -5.75 -7.55 -2.05
N ALA A 38 -5.02 -8.41 -2.74
CA ALA A 38 -3.58 -8.30 -2.92
C ALA A 38 -3.18 -8.93 -4.25
N SER A 39 -2.00 -8.61 -4.76
CA SER A 39 -1.45 -9.27 -5.94
C SER A 39 0.06 -9.45 -5.78
N ILE A 40 0.60 -10.52 -6.31
CA ILE A 40 2.04 -10.73 -6.49
C ILE A 40 2.33 -10.96 -7.96
N ARG A 41 3.54 -10.60 -8.38
CA ARG A 41 3.98 -10.79 -9.76
C ARG A 41 5.43 -11.23 -9.79
N GLY A 42 5.74 -12.13 -10.72
CA GLY A 42 7.13 -12.39 -11.07
C GLY A 42 7.96 -13.11 -9.99
N LEU A 43 7.34 -13.86 -9.07
CA LEU A 43 8.05 -14.53 -7.97
C LEU A 43 8.66 -15.86 -8.41
N SER A 44 9.75 -16.28 -7.75
CA SER A 44 10.21 -17.67 -7.82
C SER A 44 9.19 -18.61 -7.18
N SER A 45 9.28 -19.92 -7.48
CA SER A 45 8.40 -20.95 -6.90
C SER A 45 8.37 -20.88 -5.36
N ASP A 46 9.53 -20.75 -4.72
CA ASP A 46 9.64 -20.74 -3.25
C ASP A 46 9.09 -19.44 -2.65
N ALA A 47 9.41 -18.30 -3.26
CA ALA A 47 8.91 -17.00 -2.81
C ALA A 47 7.38 -16.93 -2.95
N PHE A 48 6.83 -17.47 -4.06
CA PHE A 48 5.39 -17.63 -4.24
C PHE A 48 4.79 -18.52 -3.15
N GLY A 49 5.37 -19.69 -2.87
CA GLY A 49 4.89 -20.60 -1.84
C GLY A 49 4.82 -19.94 -0.45
N LYS A 50 5.86 -19.21 -0.05
CA LYS A 50 5.89 -18.46 1.22
C LYS A 50 4.80 -17.37 1.27
N TYR A 51 4.63 -16.61 0.18
CA TYR A 51 3.60 -15.57 0.12
C TYR A 51 2.18 -16.15 0.13
N PHE A 52 1.97 -17.24 -0.61
CA PHE A 52 0.70 -17.97 -0.66
C PHE A 52 0.27 -18.41 0.74
N GLN A 53 1.15 -19.06 1.51
CA GLN A 53 0.83 -19.49 2.88
C GLN A 53 0.55 -18.30 3.80
N LYS A 54 1.33 -17.22 3.68
CA LYS A 54 1.08 -15.98 4.43
C LYS A 54 -0.28 -15.38 4.11
N LYS A 55 -0.71 -15.35 2.85
CA LYS A 55 -2.02 -14.81 2.46
C LYS A 55 -3.17 -15.72 2.85
N LYS A 56 -2.98 -17.03 2.72
CA LYS A 56 -3.93 -18.03 3.20
C LYS A 56 -4.17 -17.90 4.70
N SER A 57 -3.13 -17.78 5.53
CA SER A 57 -3.28 -17.57 6.99
C SER A 57 -3.93 -16.23 7.34
N GLN A 58 -3.79 -15.23 6.47
CA GLN A 58 -4.51 -13.95 6.56
C GLN A 58 -5.96 -14.04 6.05
N GLY A 59 -6.48 -15.22 5.71
CA GLY A 59 -7.85 -15.42 5.23
C GLY A 59 -8.11 -14.93 3.81
N TYR A 60 -7.07 -14.88 2.96
CA TYR A 60 -7.22 -14.62 1.53
C TYR A 60 -7.26 -15.94 0.74
N ARG A 61 -7.95 -15.90 -0.41
CA ARG A 61 -7.97 -16.95 -1.43
C ARG A 61 -7.39 -16.41 -2.74
N VAL A 62 -6.81 -17.30 -3.53
CA VAL A 62 -6.42 -16.99 -4.92
C VAL A 62 -7.69 -16.94 -5.76
N ILE A 63 -7.77 -16.00 -6.70
CA ILE A 63 -8.85 -15.92 -7.69
C ILE A 63 -8.34 -16.04 -9.14
N ASP A 64 -7.03 -15.91 -9.31
CA ASP A 64 -6.31 -15.86 -10.59
C ASP A 64 -4.83 -16.17 -10.31
N ILE A 65 -4.19 -17.03 -11.12
CA ILE A 65 -2.80 -17.48 -10.96
C ILE A 65 -2.05 -17.54 -12.29
N GLU A 66 -1.08 -16.66 -12.51
CA GLU A 66 -0.24 -16.79 -13.71
C GLU A 66 1.07 -17.53 -13.52
N VAL A 67 1.48 -18.27 -14.57
CA VAL A 67 2.80 -18.93 -14.62
C VAL A 67 3.54 -18.73 -15.94
N ASP A 68 4.24 -17.61 -16.02
CA ASP A 68 4.95 -17.19 -17.23
C ASP A 68 6.45 -17.46 -17.24
N LYS A 69 7.04 -17.34 -18.43
CA LYS A 69 8.47 -17.13 -18.59
C LYS A 69 8.80 -15.64 -18.67
N ILE A 70 9.34 -15.10 -17.58
CA ILE A 70 9.84 -13.72 -17.53
C ILE A 70 11.36 -13.76 -17.52
N ASN A 71 11.98 -13.17 -18.54
CA ASN A 71 13.44 -13.21 -18.75
C ASN A 71 14.02 -14.64 -18.71
N GLY A 72 13.33 -15.58 -19.38
CA GLY A 72 13.75 -16.98 -19.47
C GLY A 72 13.46 -17.84 -18.22
N GLN A 73 13.08 -17.23 -17.10
CA GLN A 73 12.79 -17.95 -15.85
C GLN A 73 11.29 -18.13 -15.64
N THR A 74 10.88 -19.33 -15.22
CA THR A 74 9.49 -19.56 -14.78
C THR A 74 9.21 -18.73 -13.54
N ARG A 75 8.19 -17.88 -13.62
CA ARG A 75 7.74 -16.98 -12.57
C ARG A 75 6.27 -17.21 -12.28
N TYR A 76 5.89 -16.95 -11.04
CA TYR A 76 4.53 -17.12 -10.55
C TYR A 76 3.96 -15.77 -10.12
N SER A 77 2.76 -15.48 -10.58
CA SER A 77 1.95 -14.34 -10.18
C SER A 77 0.61 -14.85 -9.65
N ALA A 78 -0.11 -14.03 -8.90
CA ALA A 78 -1.45 -14.37 -8.46
C ALA A 78 -2.18 -13.14 -7.93
N ILE A 79 -3.49 -13.14 -8.11
CA ILE A 79 -4.41 -12.20 -7.49
C ILE A 79 -5.11 -12.90 -6.32
N TYR A 80 -5.13 -12.20 -5.20
CA TYR A 80 -5.70 -12.66 -3.94
C TYR A 80 -6.89 -11.78 -3.56
N GLN A 81 -7.95 -12.42 -3.09
CA GLN A 81 -9.14 -11.78 -2.55
C GLN A 81 -9.37 -12.27 -1.11
N LYS A 82 -9.77 -11.39 -0.20
CA LYS A 82 -10.19 -11.80 1.15
C LYS A 82 -11.40 -12.73 1.03
N ASN A 83 -11.34 -13.88 1.68
CA ASN A 83 -12.41 -14.88 1.65
C ASN A 83 -13.55 -14.47 2.60
N THR A 84 -14.40 -13.56 2.17
CA THR A 84 -15.43 -12.92 3.01
C THR A 84 -16.62 -13.83 3.32
N ASP A 85 -16.98 -14.72 2.40
CA ASP A 85 -18.09 -15.68 2.57
C ASP A 85 -17.63 -17.07 3.05
N ARG A 86 -16.34 -17.17 3.42
CA ARG A 86 -15.71 -18.38 3.97
C ARG A 86 -15.91 -19.60 3.08
N ARG A 87 -16.03 -19.43 1.75
CA ARG A 87 -16.15 -20.58 0.85
C ARG A 87 -14.87 -21.43 0.84
N GLY A 88 -15.03 -22.74 0.70
CA GLY A 88 -13.91 -23.63 0.43
C GLY A 88 -13.19 -23.22 -0.85
N TRP A 89 -11.87 -23.38 -0.90
CA TRP A 89 -11.10 -23.11 -2.12
C TRP A 89 -9.80 -23.91 -2.17
N ALA A 90 -9.25 -24.06 -3.36
CA ALA A 90 -7.95 -24.66 -3.60
C ALA A 90 -7.24 -23.95 -4.75
N SER A 91 -5.91 -23.86 -4.68
CA SER A 91 -5.07 -23.45 -5.80
C SER A 91 -3.90 -24.42 -5.86
N LEU A 92 -3.78 -25.13 -6.98
CA LEU A 92 -2.75 -26.14 -7.22
C LEU A 92 -1.96 -25.76 -8.46
N ARG A 93 -0.69 -26.13 -8.50
CA ARG A 93 0.22 -25.83 -9.61
C ARG A 93 1.20 -26.97 -9.87
N ASN A 94 1.86 -26.90 -11.01
CA ASN A 94 2.90 -27.82 -11.47
C ASN A 94 2.39 -29.27 -11.70
N LEU A 95 1.09 -29.42 -11.98
CA LEU A 95 0.47 -30.73 -12.20
C LEU A 95 0.75 -31.25 -13.62
N THR A 96 0.90 -32.56 -13.78
CA THR A 96 0.79 -33.20 -15.12
C THR A 96 -0.66 -33.14 -15.62
N HIS A 97 -0.89 -33.54 -16.87
CA HIS A 97 -2.24 -33.61 -17.42
C HIS A 97 -3.13 -34.57 -16.61
N GLU A 98 -2.61 -35.74 -16.24
CA GLU A 98 -3.30 -36.81 -15.50
C GLU A 98 -3.60 -36.35 -14.07
N GLN A 99 -2.60 -35.76 -13.40
CA GLN A 99 -2.77 -35.19 -12.07
C GLN A 99 -3.83 -34.08 -12.06
N PHE A 100 -3.81 -33.19 -13.04
CA PHE A 100 -4.83 -32.15 -13.16
C PHE A 100 -6.21 -32.76 -13.43
N SER A 101 -6.32 -33.74 -14.31
CA SER A 101 -7.57 -34.48 -14.58
C SER A 101 -8.13 -35.12 -13.31
N GLN A 102 -7.28 -35.73 -12.49
CA GLN A 102 -7.69 -36.34 -11.24
C GLN A 102 -8.19 -35.28 -10.25
N ARG A 103 -7.44 -34.18 -10.06
CA ARG A 103 -7.85 -33.09 -9.17
C ARG A 103 -9.15 -32.42 -9.62
N TRP A 104 -9.34 -32.27 -10.92
CA TRP A 104 -10.58 -31.78 -11.49
C TRP A 104 -11.77 -32.66 -11.07
N LYS A 105 -11.64 -33.99 -11.17
CA LYS A 105 -12.68 -34.95 -10.75
C LYS A 105 -12.90 -34.90 -9.24
N ASP A 106 -11.81 -34.93 -8.45
CA ASP A 106 -11.86 -34.88 -6.99
C ASP A 106 -12.63 -33.63 -6.50
N TYR A 107 -12.29 -32.45 -7.01
CA TYR A 107 -12.92 -31.19 -6.62
C TYR A 107 -14.38 -31.10 -7.11
N ARG A 108 -14.66 -31.57 -8.33
CA ARG A 108 -16.04 -31.63 -8.83
C ARG A 108 -16.92 -32.50 -7.94
N ASN A 109 -16.44 -33.68 -7.54
CA ASN A 109 -17.17 -34.60 -6.66
C ASN A 109 -17.38 -34.01 -5.24
N LYS A 110 -16.48 -33.12 -4.80
CA LYS A 110 -16.60 -32.38 -3.54
C LYS A 110 -17.49 -31.14 -3.64
N GLY A 111 -18.12 -30.87 -4.78
CA GLY A 111 -18.97 -29.69 -4.97
C GLY A 111 -18.21 -28.39 -5.25
N TYR A 112 -16.98 -28.47 -5.76
CA TYR A 112 -16.19 -27.31 -6.18
C TYR A 112 -16.29 -27.10 -7.69
N ARG A 113 -16.02 -25.87 -8.14
CA ARG A 113 -15.85 -25.52 -9.55
C ARG A 113 -14.50 -24.88 -9.80
N LEU A 114 -13.91 -25.20 -10.96
CA LEU A 114 -12.72 -24.51 -11.46
C LEU A 114 -13.13 -23.09 -11.87
N ILE A 115 -12.31 -22.09 -11.53
CA ILE A 115 -12.56 -20.68 -11.86
C ILE A 115 -11.47 -20.04 -12.69
N ASP A 116 -10.30 -20.67 -12.73
CA ASP A 116 -9.10 -20.20 -13.40
C ASP A 116 -8.18 -21.42 -13.63
N GLN A 117 -7.49 -21.47 -14.77
CA GLN A 117 -6.60 -22.57 -15.13
C GLN A 117 -5.45 -22.12 -16.03
N GLU A 118 -4.27 -22.67 -15.75
CA GLU A 118 -3.06 -22.33 -16.49
C GLU A 118 -2.44 -23.51 -17.21
N ALA A 119 -1.81 -23.22 -18.34
CA ALA A 119 -1.00 -24.18 -19.08
C ALA A 119 0.37 -23.59 -19.48
N TYR A 120 1.41 -24.07 -18.82
CA TYR A 120 2.78 -23.54 -18.96
C TYR A 120 3.84 -24.64 -19.07
N LYS A 121 5.10 -24.27 -19.30
CA LYS A 121 6.21 -25.23 -19.36
C LYS A 121 7.17 -25.05 -18.18
N ILE A 122 7.52 -26.15 -17.54
CA ILE A 122 8.69 -26.25 -16.66
C ILE A 122 9.71 -27.14 -17.38
N GLY A 123 10.84 -26.56 -17.78
CA GLY A 123 11.74 -27.23 -18.74
C GLY A 123 11.01 -27.52 -20.05
N SER A 124 11.05 -28.78 -20.49
CA SER A 124 10.34 -29.28 -21.68
C SER A 124 8.90 -29.74 -21.39
N GLN A 125 8.56 -29.96 -20.12
CA GLN A 125 7.31 -30.60 -19.72
C GLN A 125 6.18 -29.57 -19.60
N ARG A 126 5.04 -29.90 -20.22
CA ARG A 126 3.77 -29.17 -20.03
C ARG A 126 3.25 -29.44 -18.62
N ARG A 127 2.93 -28.37 -17.91
CA ARG A 127 2.35 -28.38 -16.56
C ARG A 127 1.11 -27.52 -16.52
N TYR A 128 0.28 -27.79 -15.53
CA TYR A 128 -0.98 -27.08 -15.32
C TYR A 128 -1.06 -26.53 -13.89
N ALA A 129 -1.69 -25.36 -13.76
CA ALA A 129 -2.19 -24.85 -12.50
C ALA A 129 -3.69 -24.62 -12.60
N GLY A 130 -4.37 -24.57 -11.47
CA GLY A 130 -5.80 -24.32 -11.43
C GLY A 130 -6.24 -23.80 -10.08
N VAL A 131 -7.31 -23.03 -10.11
CA VAL A 131 -7.97 -22.48 -8.93
C VAL A 131 -9.40 -23.00 -8.89
N TRP A 132 -9.77 -23.60 -7.75
CA TRP A 132 -11.10 -24.10 -7.46
C TRP A 132 -11.72 -23.34 -6.31
N GLU A 133 -13.02 -23.13 -6.38
CA GLU A 133 -13.82 -22.64 -5.25
C GLU A 133 -15.04 -23.54 -5.04
N GLU A 134 -15.48 -23.65 -3.79
CA GLU A 134 -16.73 -24.31 -3.42
C GLU A 134 -17.88 -23.64 -4.19
N ASN A 135 -18.63 -24.46 -4.93
CA ASN A 135 -19.69 -24.00 -5.82
C ASN A 135 -20.98 -23.76 -5.02
N LYS A 136 -20.94 -22.81 -4.07
CA LYS A 136 -22.09 -22.45 -3.22
C LYS A 136 -23.31 -22.04 -4.03
N GLU A 137 -23.09 -21.46 -5.21
CA GLU A 137 -24.16 -21.05 -6.13
C GLU A 137 -24.81 -22.23 -6.88
N LYS A 138 -24.26 -23.44 -6.76
CA LYS A 138 -24.70 -24.65 -7.49
C LYS A 138 -24.79 -24.44 -9.01
N LEU A 139 -23.90 -23.62 -9.57
CA LEU A 139 -23.87 -23.36 -11.01
C LEU A 139 -23.43 -24.61 -11.75
N GLY A 140 -24.17 -24.98 -12.81
CA GLY A 140 -23.65 -25.92 -13.80
C GLY A 140 -22.35 -25.37 -14.38
N TRP A 141 -21.31 -26.19 -14.49
CA TRP A 141 -20.01 -25.75 -15.00
C TRP A 141 -19.32 -26.87 -15.76
N VAL A 142 -18.49 -26.49 -16.74
CA VAL A 142 -17.70 -27.41 -17.55
C VAL A 142 -16.36 -26.76 -17.87
N SER A 143 -15.29 -27.53 -17.94
CA SER A 143 -14.04 -27.06 -18.53
C SER A 143 -13.39 -28.14 -19.39
N TYR A 144 -12.53 -27.71 -20.29
CA TYR A 144 -11.76 -28.59 -21.16
C TYR A 144 -10.42 -27.94 -21.49
N ARG A 145 -9.46 -28.76 -21.91
CA ARG A 145 -8.11 -28.33 -22.27
C ARG A 145 -7.52 -29.18 -23.37
N ASN A 146 -6.46 -28.69 -24.00
CA ASN A 146 -5.71 -29.36 -25.05
C ASN A 146 -6.51 -29.58 -26.36
N VAL A 147 -7.49 -28.72 -26.64
CA VAL A 147 -8.29 -28.77 -27.88
C VAL A 147 -7.69 -27.85 -28.94
N ASP A 148 -7.87 -28.18 -30.23
CA ASP A 148 -7.53 -27.25 -31.31
C ASP A 148 -8.66 -26.23 -31.57
N SER A 149 -8.45 -25.32 -32.53
CA SER A 149 -9.40 -24.25 -32.86
C SER A 149 -10.75 -24.78 -33.39
N ALA A 150 -10.75 -25.91 -34.10
CA ALA A 150 -11.97 -26.51 -34.65
C ALA A 150 -12.83 -27.11 -33.53
N GLU A 151 -12.22 -27.92 -32.66
CA GLU A 151 -12.90 -28.52 -31.52
C GLU A 151 -13.32 -27.45 -30.49
N PHE A 152 -12.50 -26.41 -30.26
CA PHE A 152 -12.90 -25.27 -29.45
C PHE A 152 -14.17 -24.61 -30.02
N SER A 153 -14.21 -24.34 -31.32
CA SER A 153 -15.37 -23.70 -31.96
C SER A 153 -16.63 -24.56 -31.90
N LYS A 154 -16.49 -25.88 -32.03
CA LYS A 154 -17.60 -26.83 -31.85
C LYS A 154 -18.15 -26.78 -30.42
N ARG A 155 -17.28 -26.87 -29.41
CA ARG A 155 -17.65 -26.79 -27.99
C ARG A 155 -18.25 -25.44 -27.64
N PHE A 156 -17.69 -24.36 -28.16
CA PHE A 156 -18.18 -23.00 -27.96
C PHE A 156 -19.64 -22.87 -28.39
N LYS A 157 -19.96 -23.29 -29.62
CA LYS A 157 -21.34 -23.28 -30.15
C LYS A 157 -22.26 -24.13 -29.27
N ASN A 158 -21.82 -25.35 -28.91
CA ASN A 158 -22.60 -26.26 -28.09
C ASN A 158 -22.93 -25.69 -26.70
N TYR A 159 -21.93 -25.23 -25.95
CA TYR A 159 -22.15 -24.69 -24.60
C TYR A 159 -22.94 -23.39 -24.63
N LYS A 160 -22.70 -22.52 -25.62
CA LYS A 160 -23.52 -21.32 -25.83
C LYS A 160 -25.00 -21.67 -26.06
N ASN A 161 -25.29 -22.65 -26.93
CA ASN A 161 -26.66 -23.11 -27.18
C ASN A 161 -27.32 -23.73 -25.94
N GLN A 162 -26.52 -24.36 -25.07
CA GLN A 162 -26.97 -24.86 -23.78
C GLN A 162 -27.10 -23.77 -22.70
N GLY A 163 -26.93 -22.49 -23.02
CA GLY A 163 -27.06 -21.38 -22.08
C GLY A 163 -25.91 -21.24 -21.09
N TYR A 164 -24.73 -21.76 -21.43
CA TYR A 164 -23.50 -21.48 -20.70
C TYR A 164 -22.82 -20.23 -21.26
N ARG A 165 -21.98 -19.62 -20.42
CA ARG A 165 -21.04 -18.57 -20.82
C ARG A 165 -19.64 -18.95 -20.42
N ILE A 166 -18.68 -18.56 -21.25
CA ILE A 166 -17.27 -18.70 -20.95
C ILE A 166 -16.85 -17.68 -19.89
N VAL A 167 -15.89 -18.05 -19.04
CA VAL A 167 -15.43 -17.22 -17.91
C VAL A 167 -13.93 -17.04 -17.87
N ASP A 168 -13.21 -17.90 -18.57
CA ASP A 168 -11.76 -18.03 -18.64
C ASP A 168 -11.45 -18.78 -19.94
N VAL A 169 -10.46 -18.30 -20.68
CA VAL A 169 -9.95 -18.92 -21.90
C VAL A 169 -8.45 -18.84 -21.92
N GLU A 170 -7.80 -19.94 -22.27
CA GLU A 170 -6.35 -20.00 -22.39
C GLU A 170 -5.93 -20.40 -23.80
N ALA A 171 -4.77 -19.93 -24.24
CA ALA A 171 -4.19 -20.34 -25.50
C ALA A 171 -2.67 -20.52 -25.43
N TYR A 172 -2.21 -21.74 -25.68
CA TYR A 172 -0.82 -22.13 -25.45
C TYR A 172 -0.27 -23.05 -26.56
N PRO A 173 1.04 -22.98 -26.86
CA PRO A 173 1.65 -23.81 -27.89
C PRO A 173 1.84 -25.27 -27.42
N SER A 174 1.31 -26.24 -28.14
CA SER A 174 1.49 -27.67 -27.86
C SER A 174 1.58 -28.48 -29.15
N GLY A 175 2.62 -29.32 -29.28
CA GLY A 175 2.83 -30.15 -30.48
C GLY A 175 2.87 -29.35 -31.79
N GLY A 176 3.55 -28.19 -31.79
CA GLY A 176 3.66 -27.32 -32.97
C GLY A 176 2.37 -26.54 -33.34
N LYS A 177 1.28 -26.73 -32.61
CA LYS A 177 -0.02 -26.06 -32.84
C LYS A 177 -0.42 -25.23 -31.62
N THR A 178 -1.27 -24.22 -31.83
CA THR A 178 -1.95 -23.54 -30.73
C THR A 178 -3.07 -24.44 -30.21
N LYS A 179 -3.10 -24.67 -28.90
CA LYS A 179 -4.14 -25.39 -28.19
C LYS A 179 -4.84 -24.45 -27.23
N TYR A 180 -6.09 -24.75 -26.94
CA TYR A 180 -6.94 -23.93 -26.11
C TYR A 180 -7.44 -24.70 -24.89
N SER A 181 -7.67 -23.98 -23.80
CA SER A 181 -8.55 -24.42 -22.71
C SER A 181 -9.61 -23.35 -22.42
N ALA A 182 -10.70 -23.77 -21.80
CA ALA A 182 -11.75 -22.84 -21.39
C ALA A 182 -12.53 -23.37 -20.20
N ILE A 183 -13.08 -22.43 -19.42
CA ILE A 183 -14.02 -22.70 -18.34
C ILE A 183 -15.36 -22.05 -18.68
N TRP A 184 -16.43 -22.80 -18.47
CA TRP A 184 -17.81 -22.43 -18.75
C TRP A 184 -18.66 -22.56 -17.51
N VAL A 185 -19.55 -21.60 -17.29
CA VAL A 185 -20.58 -21.65 -16.24
C VAL A 185 -21.96 -21.39 -16.82
N LYS A 186 -22.99 -22.02 -16.26
CA LYS A 186 -24.38 -21.79 -16.66
C LYS A 186 -24.71 -20.30 -16.44
N ASN A 187 -25.23 -19.63 -17.46
CA ASN A 187 -25.54 -18.21 -17.40
C ASN A 187 -26.92 -17.96 -16.76
N THR A 188 -27.10 -18.41 -15.52
CA THR A 188 -28.38 -18.32 -14.80
C THR A 188 -28.85 -16.88 -14.58
N ALA A 189 -27.92 -15.91 -14.57
CA ALA A 189 -28.22 -14.48 -14.46
C ALA A 189 -28.57 -13.80 -15.79
N GLY A 190 -28.57 -14.52 -16.92
CA GLY A 190 -28.89 -13.94 -18.24
C GLY A 190 -27.95 -12.80 -18.66
N LEU A 191 -26.71 -12.78 -18.16
CA LEU A 191 -25.78 -11.69 -18.45
C LEU A 191 -25.39 -11.72 -19.93
N GLY A 192 -25.49 -10.57 -20.62
CA GLY A 192 -24.92 -10.42 -21.95
C GLY A 192 -23.41 -10.66 -21.90
N TRP A 193 -22.89 -11.47 -22.82
CA TRP A 193 -21.45 -11.76 -22.90
C TRP A 193 -21.02 -11.99 -24.36
N ALA A 194 -19.73 -11.86 -24.59
CA ALA A 194 -19.10 -12.19 -25.87
C ALA A 194 -17.67 -12.68 -25.64
N GLU A 195 -17.18 -13.49 -26.57
CA GLU A 195 -15.79 -13.93 -26.62
C GLU A 195 -15.32 -13.82 -28.06
N TYR A 196 -14.09 -13.34 -28.21
CA TYR A 196 -13.40 -13.32 -29.49
C TYR A 196 -11.95 -13.70 -29.24
N ARG A 197 -11.38 -14.43 -30.20
CA ARG A 197 -10.03 -14.98 -30.18
C ARG A 197 -9.38 -14.90 -31.56
N ASP A 198 -8.10 -15.24 -31.62
CA ASP A 198 -7.25 -15.18 -32.82
C ASP A 198 -7.21 -13.78 -33.46
N MET A 199 -7.54 -12.75 -32.67
CA MET A 199 -7.61 -11.36 -33.12
C MET A 199 -6.21 -10.82 -33.38
N SER A 200 -6.08 -9.99 -34.42
CA SER A 200 -4.92 -9.11 -34.56
C SER A 200 -4.98 -7.99 -33.51
N LYS A 201 -3.87 -7.25 -33.35
CA LYS A 201 -3.82 -6.08 -32.48
C LYS A 201 -4.90 -5.03 -32.82
N SER A 202 -5.17 -4.82 -34.11
CA SER A 202 -6.16 -3.84 -34.59
C SER A 202 -7.60 -4.37 -34.39
N THR A 203 -7.85 -5.64 -34.68
CA THR A 203 -9.17 -6.26 -34.45
C THR A 203 -9.55 -6.21 -32.97
N TYR A 204 -8.63 -6.54 -32.06
CA TYR A 204 -8.87 -6.40 -30.62
C TYR A 204 -9.24 -4.95 -30.27
N ALA A 205 -8.49 -3.97 -30.78
CA ALA A 205 -8.72 -2.57 -30.45
C ALA A 205 -10.13 -2.10 -30.89
N SER A 206 -10.56 -2.52 -32.08
CA SER A 206 -11.92 -2.26 -32.58
C SER A 206 -12.98 -2.91 -31.70
N LYS A 207 -12.81 -4.19 -31.33
CA LYS A 207 -13.75 -4.91 -30.44
C LYS A 207 -13.80 -4.30 -29.05
N PHE A 208 -12.67 -3.92 -28.49
CA PHE A 208 -12.60 -3.24 -27.20
C PHE A 208 -13.41 -1.94 -27.20
N LYS A 209 -13.29 -1.11 -28.25
CA LYS A 209 -14.08 0.11 -28.43
C LYS A 209 -15.57 -0.18 -28.57
N GLU A 210 -15.92 -1.14 -29.44
CA GLU A 210 -17.30 -1.57 -29.70
C GLU A 210 -18.00 -2.03 -28.41
N PHE A 211 -17.40 -2.97 -27.68
CA PHE A 211 -17.98 -3.52 -26.46
C PHE A 211 -18.07 -2.50 -25.34
N LYS A 212 -17.05 -1.64 -25.20
CA LYS A 212 -17.11 -0.53 -24.23
C LYS A 212 -18.28 0.41 -24.51
N GLN A 213 -18.52 0.78 -25.77
CA GLN A 213 -19.67 1.61 -26.18
C GLN A 213 -21.00 0.90 -25.92
N LYS A 214 -21.05 -0.42 -26.10
CA LYS A 214 -22.23 -1.25 -25.77
C LYS A 214 -22.43 -1.50 -24.27
N GLY A 215 -21.62 -0.90 -23.39
CA GLY A 215 -21.73 -1.07 -21.93
C GLY A 215 -21.22 -2.42 -21.40
N TYR A 216 -20.31 -3.06 -22.15
CA TYR A 216 -19.60 -4.26 -21.70
C TYR A 216 -18.24 -3.88 -21.10
N ARG A 217 -17.70 -4.80 -20.31
CA ARG A 217 -16.35 -4.75 -19.75
C ARG A 217 -15.59 -6.02 -20.09
N VAL A 218 -14.27 -5.91 -20.13
CA VAL A 218 -13.41 -7.09 -20.18
C VAL A 218 -13.55 -7.85 -18.85
N LEU A 219 -13.68 -9.16 -18.95
CA LEU A 219 -13.62 -10.10 -17.82
C LEU A 219 -12.22 -10.72 -17.74
N ASP A 220 -11.70 -11.09 -18.90
CA ASP A 220 -10.50 -11.91 -19.10
C ASP A 220 -9.86 -11.53 -20.44
N ILE A 221 -8.53 -11.56 -20.53
CA ILE A 221 -7.76 -11.16 -21.72
C ILE A 221 -6.53 -12.03 -21.92
N GLU A 222 -6.39 -12.56 -23.13
CA GLU A 222 -5.27 -13.42 -23.49
C GLU A 222 -4.39 -12.86 -24.59
N SER A 223 -3.12 -13.29 -24.59
CA SER A 223 -2.18 -12.98 -25.67
C SER A 223 -1.15 -14.05 -25.91
N TYR A 224 -1.19 -14.64 -27.10
CA TYR A 224 -0.44 -15.84 -27.46
C TYR A 224 0.12 -15.77 -28.88
N LYS A 225 1.08 -16.64 -29.17
CA LYS A 225 1.62 -16.78 -30.53
C LYS A 225 0.90 -17.89 -31.28
N GLN A 226 0.47 -17.58 -32.50
CA GLN A 226 0.05 -18.54 -33.50
C GLN A 226 1.07 -18.50 -34.65
N GLY A 227 1.94 -19.51 -34.71
CA GLY A 227 3.18 -19.41 -35.48
C GLY A 227 4.06 -18.26 -34.97
N SER A 228 4.47 -17.37 -35.87
CA SER A 228 5.21 -16.14 -35.54
C SER A 228 4.32 -14.95 -35.16
N THR A 229 3.00 -15.05 -35.35
CA THR A 229 2.08 -13.93 -35.20
C THR A 229 1.53 -13.82 -33.78
N GLN A 230 1.61 -12.63 -33.19
CA GLN A 230 0.94 -12.32 -31.92
C GLN A 230 -0.56 -12.20 -32.13
N LYS A 231 -1.34 -12.95 -31.34
CA LYS A 231 -2.80 -12.98 -31.33
C LYS A 231 -3.31 -12.60 -29.96
N TYR A 232 -4.57 -12.18 -29.92
CA TYR A 232 -5.28 -11.81 -28.69
C TYR A 232 -6.61 -12.54 -28.61
N ALA A 233 -7.02 -12.92 -27.39
CA ALA A 233 -8.40 -13.26 -27.08
C ALA A 233 -8.90 -12.41 -25.92
N ALA A 234 -10.22 -12.31 -25.76
CA ALA A 234 -10.82 -11.69 -24.59
C ALA A 234 -12.28 -12.12 -24.42
N ILE A 235 -12.70 -12.09 -23.17
CA ILE A 235 -14.09 -12.30 -22.77
C ILE A 235 -14.66 -10.95 -22.32
N TRP A 236 -15.80 -10.57 -22.88
CA TRP A 236 -16.58 -9.41 -22.47
C TRP A 236 -17.86 -9.83 -21.78
N VAL A 237 -18.21 -9.11 -20.72
CA VAL A 237 -19.49 -9.28 -20.01
C VAL A 237 -20.18 -7.93 -19.83
N LYS A 238 -21.50 -7.90 -19.91
CA LYS A 238 -22.29 -6.68 -19.69
C LYS A 238 -22.03 -6.14 -18.28
N ASN A 239 -21.69 -4.85 -18.17
CA ASN A 239 -21.39 -4.22 -16.89
C ASN A 239 -22.68 -3.77 -16.17
N THR A 240 -23.52 -4.74 -15.80
CA THR A 240 -24.86 -4.47 -15.24
C THR A 240 -24.84 -3.76 -13.88
N ASN A 241 -23.76 -3.88 -13.12
CA ASN A 241 -23.63 -3.22 -11.81
C ASN A 241 -23.12 -1.78 -11.88
N GLY A 242 -22.88 -1.24 -13.08
CA GLY A 242 -22.45 0.16 -13.28
C GLY A 242 -21.07 0.52 -12.71
N ARG A 243 -20.34 -0.43 -12.10
CA ARG A 243 -19.03 -0.14 -11.49
C ARG A 243 -17.99 0.24 -12.52
N GLY A 244 -17.12 1.18 -12.14
CA GLY A 244 -15.94 1.52 -12.94
C GLY A 244 -15.09 0.29 -13.24
N TRP A 245 -14.49 0.26 -14.43
CA TRP A 245 -13.52 -0.77 -14.82
C TRP A 245 -12.47 -0.19 -15.76
N ALA A 246 -11.33 -0.86 -15.83
CA ALA A 246 -10.29 -0.57 -16.81
C ALA A 246 -9.64 -1.87 -17.27
N ALA A 247 -9.18 -1.92 -18.52
CA ALA A 247 -8.31 -2.98 -18.99
C ALA A 247 -7.23 -2.37 -19.87
N ARG A 248 -6.00 -2.87 -19.74
CA ARG A 248 -4.85 -2.39 -20.50
C ARG A 248 -4.00 -3.59 -20.89
N ARG A 249 -3.32 -3.48 -22.02
CA ARG A 249 -2.45 -4.52 -22.57
C ARG A 249 -1.23 -3.91 -23.25
N ASP A 250 -0.31 -4.77 -23.68
CA ASP A 250 0.95 -4.44 -24.37
C ASP A 250 1.87 -3.54 -23.55
N MET A 251 1.73 -3.55 -22.23
CA MET A 251 2.52 -2.68 -21.35
C MET A 251 3.91 -3.29 -21.11
N SER A 252 4.94 -2.44 -21.00
CA SER A 252 6.20 -2.88 -20.37
C SER A 252 5.99 -3.09 -18.86
N ALA A 253 6.93 -3.76 -18.18
CA ALA A 253 6.86 -3.95 -16.73
C ALA A 253 6.70 -2.63 -15.96
N ASN A 254 7.39 -1.57 -16.40
CA ASN A 254 7.29 -0.24 -15.80
C ASN A 254 5.90 0.38 -15.99
N TRP A 255 5.35 0.30 -17.20
CA TRP A 255 4.01 0.81 -17.49
C TRP A 255 2.91 0.06 -16.74
N PHE A 256 3.00 -1.27 -16.66
CA PHE A 256 2.08 -2.06 -15.85
C PHE A 256 2.18 -1.68 -14.37
N GLY A 257 3.41 -1.59 -13.84
CA GLY A 257 3.64 -1.16 -12.46
C GLY A 257 3.05 0.21 -12.15
N ASN A 258 3.15 1.16 -13.08
CA ASN A 258 2.54 2.48 -12.96
C ASN A 258 1.01 2.40 -12.93
N TRP A 259 0.38 1.71 -13.89
CA TRP A 259 -1.08 1.59 -13.92
C TRP A 259 -1.63 0.82 -12.72
N TRP A 260 -0.92 -0.22 -12.26
CA TRP A 260 -1.29 -0.93 -11.04
C TRP A 260 -1.34 0.00 -9.82
N LYS A 261 -0.33 0.87 -9.67
CA LYS A 261 -0.29 1.87 -8.59
C LYS A 261 -1.37 2.94 -8.75
N THR A 262 -1.52 3.49 -9.95
CA THR A 262 -2.53 4.51 -10.25
C THR A 262 -3.95 3.99 -10.00
N TYR A 263 -4.29 2.80 -10.51
CA TYR A 263 -5.61 2.21 -10.33
C TYR A 263 -5.87 1.83 -8.88
N LYS A 264 -4.88 1.31 -8.15
CA LYS A 264 -5.00 1.11 -6.71
C LYS A 264 -5.31 2.42 -5.99
N ASP A 265 -4.61 3.50 -6.33
CA ASP A 265 -4.85 4.85 -5.78
C ASP A 265 -6.23 5.41 -6.17
N GLU A 266 -6.77 5.01 -7.31
CA GLU A 266 -8.11 5.39 -7.75
C GLU A 266 -9.24 4.53 -7.16
N GLY A 267 -8.90 3.53 -6.32
CA GLY A 267 -9.89 2.65 -5.69
C GLY A 267 -10.31 1.47 -6.56
N TYR A 268 -9.44 1.05 -7.49
CA TYR A 268 -9.62 -0.16 -8.27
C TYR A 268 -8.78 -1.31 -7.69
N ARG A 269 -9.22 -2.54 -7.96
CA ARG A 269 -8.47 -3.77 -7.71
C ARG A 269 -8.20 -4.49 -9.02
N LEU A 270 -7.02 -5.09 -9.14
CA LEU A 270 -6.72 -6.01 -10.23
C LEU A 270 -7.58 -7.26 -10.04
N VAL A 271 -8.18 -7.77 -11.11
CA VAL A 271 -9.01 -8.98 -11.09
C VAL A 271 -8.54 -10.04 -12.08
N ASP A 272 -7.71 -9.64 -13.03
CA ASP A 272 -7.12 -10.50 -14.04
C ASP A 272 -5.78 -9.87 -14.50
N PHE A 273 -4.78 -10.69 -14.83
CA PHE A 273 -3.39 -10.29 -15.08
C PHE A 273 -2.70 -11.23 -16.04
N GLU A 274 -2.01 -10.67 -17.04
CA GLU A 274 -1.22 -11.47 -18.00
C GLU A 274 0.23 -11.03 -18.13
N ALA A 275 1.13 -11.98 -18.44
CA ALA A 275 2.51 -11.67 -18.86
C ALA A 275 3.04 -12.51 -20.04
N TYR A 276 2.86 -12.01 -21.26
CA TYR A 276 3.18 -12.73 -22.49
C TYR A 276 4.45 -12.21 -23.21
N PRO A 277 5.22 -13.08 -23.90
CA PRO A 277 6.39 -12.67 -24.68
C PRO A 277 6.00 -12.10 -26.06
N THR A 278 6.49 -10.90 -26.40
CA THR A 278 6.39 -10.36 -27.77
C THR A 278 7.78 -10.22 -28.41
N ALA A 279 7.82 -9.80 -29.68
CA ALA A 279 9.08 -9.48 -30.36
C ALA A 279 9.86 -8.34 -29.66
N GLN A 280 9.18 -7.50 -28.89
CA GLN A 280 9.77 -6.37 -28.16
C GLN A 280 9.94 -6.67 -26.66
N GLY A 281 10.11 -7.94 -26.30
CA GLY A 281 10.25 -8.42 -24.92
C GLY A 281 8.91 -8.77 -24.24
N THR A 282 8.97 -9.13 -22.96
CA THR A 282 7.76 -9.45 -22.17
C THR A 282 6.84 -8.23 -22.05
N ARG A 283 5.56 -8.45 -22.35
CA ARG A 283 4.48 -7.48 -22.18
C ARG A 283 3.48 -7.97 -21.16
N TYR A 284 2.73 -7.02 -20.61
CA TYR A 284 1.77 -7.27 -19.55
C TYR A 284 0.41 -6.74 -19.93
N ALA A 285 -0.63 -7.45 -19.53
CA ALA A 285 -1.99 -6.96 -19.51
C ALA A 285 -2.61 -7.08 -18.12
N GLY A 286 -3.74 -6.42 -17.93
CA GLY A 286 -4.54 -6.63 -16.73
C GLY A 286 -5.88 -5.95 -16.83
N VAL A 287 -6.79 -6.43 -16.00
CA VAL A 287 -8.15 -5.93 -15.86
C VAL A 287 -8.37 -5.50 -14.42
N TRP A 288 -8.96 -4.32 -14.27
CA TRP A 288 -9.23 -3.68 -12.99
C TRP A 288 -10.72 -3.41 -12.82
N ARG A 289 -11.20 -3.60 -11.59
CA ARG A 289 -12.57 -3.32 -11.18
C ARG A 289 -12.58 -2.33 -10.04
N GLN A 290 -13.48 -1.35 -10.09
CA GLN A 290 -13.71 -0.46 -8.97
C GLN A 290 -14.11 -1.28 -7.74
N ASN A 291 -13.49 -0.95 -6.61
CA ASN A 291 -13.58 -1.67 -5.35
C ASN A 291 -13.96 -0.69 -4.24
N GLY A 292 -15.16 -0.79 -3.68
CA GLY A 292 -15.66 0.19 -2.70
C GLY A 292 -15.08 0.02 -1.29
N SER A 293 -14.07 -0.85 -1.11
CA SER A 293 -13.20 -0.82 0.08
C SER A 293 -12.54 0.55 0.32
N ARG A 294 -12.47 1.40 -0.71
CA ARG A 294 -12.25 2.83 -0.55
C ARG A 294 -13.60 3.53 -0.61
N LEU A 295 -13.91 4.25 0.47
CA LEU A 295 -15.13 5.04 0.57
C LEU A 295 -15.26 5.95 -0.65
N SER A 296 -16.38 5.84 -1.35
CA SER A 296 -16.77 6.83 -2.36
C SER A 296 -17.09 8.13 -1.62
N TRP A 297 -16.08 8.97 -1.46
CA TRP A 297 -16.20 10.26 -0.78
C TRP A 297 -16.33 11.38 -1.80
N SER A 298 -17.40 12.16 -1.70
CA SER A 298 -17.72 13.27 -2.61
C SER A 298 -16.60 14.30 -2.72
N GLY A 299 -15.88 14.56 -1.61
CA GLY A 299 -14.75 15.48 -1.58
C GLY A 299 -13.50 15.03 -2.36
N LYS A 300 -13.46 13.78 -2.87
CA LYS A 300 -12.31 13.24 -3.59
C LYS A 300 -11.88 14.13 -4.75
N THR A 301 -12.82 14.57 -5.60
CA THR A 301 -12.50 15.38 -6.79
C THR A 301 -11.94 16.76 -6.41
N ALA A 302 -12.51 17.39 -5.37
CA ALA A 302 -12.00 18.66 -4.86
C ALA A 302 -10.58 18.52 -4.28
N VAL A 303 -10.32 17.44 -3.53
CA VAL A 303 -8.97 17.14 -3.00
C VAL A 303 -7.98 16.84 -4.12
N ASP A 304 -8.36 16.05 -5.14
CA ASP A 304 -7.53 15.80 -6.32
C ASP A 304 -7.11 17.13 -6.99
N SER A 305 -8.06 18.04 -7.18
CA SER A 305 -7.81 19.36 -7.77
C SER A 305 -6.90 20.23 -6.90
N ALA A 306 -7.11 20.25 -5.59
CA ALA A 306 -6.27 20.99 -4.65
C ALA A 306 -4.82 20.48 -4.66
N ILE A 307 -4.62 19.15 -4.66
CA ILE A 307 -3.29 18.54 -4.70
C ILE A 307 -2.59 18.81 -6.03
N LYS A 308 -3.29 18.67 -7.16
CA LYS A 308 -2.71 18.96 -8.49
C LYS A 308 -2.29 20.42 -8.61
N ARG A 309 -3.14 21.35 -8.15
CA ARG A 309 -2.84 22.79 -8.12
C ARG A 309 -1.59 23.05 -7.27
N TYR A 310 -1.60 22.59 -6.02
CA TYR A 310 -0.47 22.73 -5.10
C TYR A 310 0.83 22.14 -5.68
N LYS A 311 0.77 20.94 -6.29
CA LYS A 311 1.93 20.31 -6.94
C LYS A 311 2.50 21.18 -8.04
N ASN A 312 1.64 21.75 -8.89
CA ASN A 312 2.07 22.54 -10.04
C ASN A 312 2.62 23.91 -9.62
N GLU A 313 1.93 24.64 -8.74
CA GLU A 313 2.37 25.93 -8.19
C GLU A 313 3.74 25.82 -7.50
N ASN A 314 3.97 24.71 -6.79
CA ASN A 314 5.22 24.47 -6.07
C ASN A 314 6.26 23.68 -6.90
N LYS A 315 5.97 23.43 -8.19
CA LYS A 315 6.85 22.73 -9.14
C LYS A 315 7.40 21.42 -8.58
N LEU A 316 6.54 20.64 -7.92
CA LEU A 316 6.91 19.37 -7.29
C LEU A 316 6.99 18.25 -8.32
N ALA A 317 8.06 17.45 -8.23
CA ALA A 317 8.20 16.21 -8.98
C ALA A 317 7.06 15.23 -8.64
N GLY A 318 6.86 14.96 -7.35
CA GLY A 318 5.75 14.15 -6.86
C GLY A 318 5.33 14.46 -5.44
N ILE A 319 4.08 14.10 -5.14
CA ILE A 319 3.41 14.30 -3.86
C ILE A 319 2.46 13.13 -3.60
N SER A 320 2.30 12.74 -2.35
CA SER A 320 1.23 11.86 -1.90
C SER A 320 0.52 12.42 -0.69
N VAL A 321 -0.78 12.13 -0.62
CA VAL A 321 -1.67 12.57 0.46
C VAL A 321 -2.54 11.40 0.89
N ALA A 322 -2.69 11.21 2.19
CA ALA A 322 -3.69 10.32 2.75
C ALA A 322 -4.48 11.00 3.87
N ILE A 323 -5.78 10.75 3.88
CA ILE A 323 -6.76 11.28 4.82
C ILE A 323 -7.48 10.09 5.45
N ALA A 324 -7.49 10.04 6.77
CA ALA A 324 -8.35 9.16 7.53
C ALA A 324 -9.33 9.97 8.38
N ARG A 325 -10.55 9.47 8.53
CA ARG A 325 -11.59 10.03 9.39
C ARG A 325 -12.37 8.89 10.01
N ASN A 326 -12.67 8.98 11.31
CA ASN A 326 -13.46 7.98 12.03
C ASN A 326 -12.95 6.53 11.85
N GLY A 327 -11.63 6.34 11.98
CA GLY A 327 -11.02 5.01 11.90
C GLY A 327 -10.94 4.40 10.49
N LYS A 328 -11.29 5.14 9.42
CA LYS A 328 -11.19 4.68 8.03
C LYS A 328 -10.34 5.63 7.19
N ILE A 329 -9.52 5.07 6.28
CA ILE A 329 -8.82 5.86 5.25
C ILE A 329 -9.84 6.18 4.16
N ILE A 330 -10.20 7.46 4.03
CA ILE A 330 -11.18 7.96 3.04
C ILE A 330 -10.50 8.45 1.76
N TYR A 331 -9.21 8.76 1.82
CA TYR A 331 -8.41 9.21 0.68
C TYR A 331 -6.97 8.75 0.85
N SER A 332 -6.33 8.26 -0.21
CA SER A 332 -4.92 7.84 -0.19
C SER A 332 -4.39 7.74 -1.62
N ARG A 333 -3.66 8.76 -2.08
CA ARG A 333 -3.23 8.89 -3.49
C ARG A 333 -1.88 9.58 -3.65
N GLY A 334 -1.18 9.25 -4.73
CA GLY A 334 -0.02 9.99 -5.24
C GLY A 334 -0.26 10.69 -6.58
N PHE A 335 0.56 11.71 -6.85
CA PHE A 335 0.53 12.52 -8.06
C PHE A 335 1.96 12.85 -8.51
N GLY A 336 2.20 12.84 -9.82
CA GLY A 336 3.51 13.11 -10.40
C GLY A 336 4.42 11.88 -10.41
N PHE A 337 5.72 12.09 -10.21
CA PHE A 337 6.75 11.07 -10.40
C PHE A 337 7.55 10.82 -9.13
N ALA A 338 7.66 9.53 -8.76
CA ALA A 338 8.65 9.05 -7.80
C ALA A 338 10.06 9.03 -8.42
N ASP A 339 10.15 8.84 -9.74
CA ASP A 339 11.37 8.94 -10.53
C ASP A 339 11.03 9.45 -11.94
N ILE A 340 11.36 10.71 -12.21
CA ILE A 340 11.11 11.39 -13.50
C ILE A 340 11.81 10.66 -14.64
N GLN A 341 13.09 10.30 -14.47
CA GLN A 341 13.92 9.73 -15.54
C GLN A 341 13.39 8.37 -16.00
N ASN A 342 12.89 7.56 -15.06
CA ASN A 342 12.35 6.24 -15.33
C ASN A 342 10.82 6.23 -15.49
N ASN A 343 10.18 7.40 -15.58
CA ASN A 343 8.72 7.54 -15.65
C ASN A 343 7.98 6.73 -14.57
N LYS A 344 8.53 6.62 -13.35
CA LYS A 344 7.85 5.92 -12.24
C LYS A 344 6.88 6.85 -11.56
N VAL A 345 5.60 6.50 -11.55
CA VAL A 345 4.56 7.34 -10.93
C VAL A 345 4.73 7.40 -9.41
N TYR A 346 4.40 8.55 -8.84
CA TYR A 346 4.27 8.72 -7.41
C TYR A 346 2.90 8.17 -6.97
N SER A 347 2.87 7.34 -5.93
CA SER A 347 1.65 6.70 -5.42
C SER A 347 1.53 6.86 -3.91
N ALA A 348 0.40 6.46 -3.34
CA ALA A 348 0.21 6.49 -1.88
C ALA A 348 1.10 5.49 -1.10
N ASP A 349 1.69 4.53 -1.81
CA ASP A 349 2.63 3.55 -1.25
C ASP A 349 4.11 3.93 -1.47
N THR A 350 4.37 5.01 -2.22
CA THR A 350 5.74 5.50 -2.46
C THR A 350 6.38 5.92 -1.14
N VAL A 351 7.57 5.40 -0.85
CA VAL A 351 8.31 5.71 0.38
C VAL A 351 9.07 7.02 0.21
N SER A 352 8.92 7.93 1.16
CA SER A 352 9.59 9.22 1.17
C SER A 352 10.00 9.67 2.56
N ARG A 353 11.01 10.54 2.60
CA ARG A 353 11.57 11.15 3.80
C ARG A 353 10.50 11.92 4.57
N HIS A 354 10.44 11.70 5.88
CA HIS A 354 9.59 12.46 6.79
C HIS A 354 10.16 13.84 7.12
N ALA A 355 11.48 14.02 7.00
CA ALA A 355 12.16 15.17 7.59
C ALA A 355 11.72 15.34 9.06
N SER A 356 11.50 16.56 9.54
CA SER A 356 11.15 16.81 10.94
C SER A 356 9.84 16.20 11.44
N VAL A 357 8.96 15.66 10.59
CA VAL A 357 7.83 14.81 11.06
C VAL A 357 8.35 13.61 11.88
N SER A 358 9.60 13.19 11.66
CA SER A 358 10.30 12.20 12.50
C SER A 358 10.29 12.54 14.00
N LYS A 359 10.27 13.83 14.36
CA LYS A 359 10.20 14.28 15.75
C LYS A 359 8.87 13.90 16.39
N LEU A 360 7.76 14.10 15.68
CA LEU A 360 6.45 13.73 16.19
C LEU A 360 6.33 12.21 16.35
N VAL A 361 6.90 11.42 15.41
CA VAL A 361 6.98 9.96 15.55
C VAL A 361 7.82 9.57 16.77
N THR A 362 8.97 10.20 16.99
CA THR A 362 9.84 9.95 18.15
C THR A 362 9.17 10.33 19.47
N ALA A 363 8.43 11.44 19.50
CA ALA A 363 7.68 11.87 20.67
C ALA A 363 6.59 10.85 21.02
N LEU A 364 5.83 10.37 20.03
CA LEU A 364 4.83 9.32 20.23
C LEU A 364 5.47 7.99 20.69
N LEU A 365 6.64 7.62 20.15
CA LEU A 365 7.39 6.48 20.65
C LEU A 365 7.85 6.68 22.10
N THR A 366 8.23 7.89 22.49
CA THR A 366 8.59 8.20 23.89
C THR A 366 7.38 8.02 24.81
N MET A 367 6.20 8.52 24.40
CA MET A 367 4.95 8.33 25.14
C MET A 367 4.54 6.85 25.21
N ARG A 368 4.77 6.07 24.14
CA ARG A 368 4.58 4.61 24.16
C ARG A 368 5.45 3.93 25.21
N LEU A 369 6.71 4.34 25.34
CA LEU A 369 7.64 3.79 26.33
C LEU A 369 7.28 4.25 27.75
N LEU A 370 6.72 5.46 27.90
CA LEU A 370 6.16 5.96 29.15
C LEU A 370 4.97 5.09 29.60
N ASP A 371 4.03 4.79 28.69
CA ASP A 371 2.89 3.88 28.97
C ASP A 371 3.34 2.47 29.35
N LEU A 372 4.52 2.05 28.88
CA LEU A 372 5.15 0.78 29.21
C LEU A 372 5.99 0.82 30.50
N ASN A 373 6.03 1.96 31.21
CA ASN A 373 6.87 2.21 32.38
C ASN A 373 8.37 1.98 32.11
N GLN A 374 8.82 2.12 30.86
CA GLN A 374 10.22 1.93 30.47
C GLN A 374 11.02 3.24 30.51
N ILE A 375 10.34 4.39 30.51
CA ILE A 375 10.97 5.70 30.63
C ILE A 375 10.09 6.62 31.48
N SER A 376 10.74 7.45 32.28
CA SER A 376 10.15 8.59 33.00
C SER A 376 10.59 9.89 32.34
N LEU A 377 9.64 10.82 32.16
CA LEU A 377 9.88 12.12 31.53
C LEU A 377 10.60 13.12 32.46
N ASP A 378 10.47 12.95 33.77
CA ASP A 378 11.02 13.87 34.78
C ASP A 378 12.47 13.52 35.15
N LYS A 379 12.94 12.32 34.79
CA LYS A 379 14.33 11.94 35.05
C LYS A 379 15.29 12.77 34.19
N PRO A 380 16.45 13.17 34.75
CA PRO A 380 17.54 13.74 33.97
C PRO A 380 17.95 12.80 32.84
N THR A 381 18.21 13.33 31.65
CA THR A 381 18.60 12.52 30.49
C THR A 381 19.85 11.68 30.76
N ARG A 382 20.78 12.20 31.57
CA ARG A 382 22.00 11.50 31.99
C ARG A 382 21.73 10.21 32.77
N PHE A 383 20.54 10.06 33.38
CA PHE A 383 20.14 8.80 33.99
C PHE A 383 20.10 7.65 32.97
N TYR A 384 19.65 7.94 31.74
CA TYR A 384 19.60 6.95 30.65
C TYR A 384 20.85 6.96 29.78
N VAL A 385 21.59 8.07 29.75
CA VAL A 385 22.82 8.22 28.96
C VAL A 385 23.95 8.75 29.85
N PRO A 386 24.57 7.90 30.70
CA PRO A 386 25.59 8.34 31.66
C PRO A 386 26.83 8.98 31.01
N SER A 387 27.10 8.65 29.74
CA SER A 387 28.21 9.19 28.95
C SER A 387 28.01 10.64 28.49
N LEU A 388 26.84 11.25 28.71
CA LEU A 388 26.64 12.67 28.41
C LEU A 388 27.44 13.55 29.39
N PRO A 389 28.11 14.61 28.88
CA PRO A 389 28.80 15.59 29.73
C PRO A 389 27.97 16.15 30.88
N ASN A 390 28.63 16.48 32.00
CA ASN A 390 27.97 16.91 33.25
C ASN A 390 27.07 18.14 33.09
N HIS A 391 27.33 19.01 32.11
CA HIS A 391 26.53 20.20 31.84
C HIS A 391 25.12 19.88 31.28
N HIS A 392 24.86 18.64 30.87
CA HIS A 392 23.52 18.19 30.46
C HIS A 392 22.65 17.86 31.68
N THR A 393 22.03 18.89 32.26
CA THR A 393 21.13 18.77 33.42
C THR A 393 19.64 18.65 33.03
N HIS A 394 19.32 18.60 31.74
CA HIS A 394 17.94 18.56 31.24
C HIS A 394 17.25 17.21 31.46
N THR A 395 15.93 17.24 31.62
CA THR A 395 15.08 16.05 31.67
C THR A 395 14.66 15.56 30.29
N VAL A 396 14.13 14.34 30.23
CA VAL A 396 13.56 13.78 28.98
C VAL A 396 12.39 14.64 28.47
N GLU A 397 11.55 15.17 29.37
CA GLU A 397 10.46 16.07 29.00
C GLU A 397 10.98 17.36 28.35
N GLN A 398 12.06 17.93 28.91
CA GLN A 398 12.68 19.14 28.39
C GLN A 398 13.28 18.91 26.99
N LEU A 399 13.81 17.72 26.69
CA LEU A 399 14.20 17.37 25.31
C LEU A 399 13.01 17.36 24.35
N MET A 400 11.93 16.64 24.72
CA MET A 400 10.72 16.54 23.90
C MET A 400 10.12 17.91 23.58
N ARG A 401 10.10 18.81 24.59
CA ARG A 401 9.51 20.15 24.49
C ARG A 401 10.44 21.23 23.95
N HIS A 402 11.64 20.88 23.49
CA HIS A 402 12.64 21.84 22.99
C HIS A 402 13.11 22.85 24.04
N ARG A 403 13.19 22.44 25.31
CA ARG A 403 13.60 23.24 26.48
C ARG A 403 14.97 22.83 27.06
N SER A 404 15.71 21.95 26.39
CA SER A 404 16.94 21.37 26.94
C SER A 404 18.20 22.25 26.86
N GLY A 405 18.17 23.36 26.13
CA GLY A 405 19.36 24.16 25.83
C GLY A 405 20.27 23.60 24.74
N ILE A 406 20.05 22.37 24.26
CA ILE A 406 20.88 21.78 23.20
C ILE A 406 20.71 22.56 21.90
N ARG A 407 21.83 23.03 21.33
CA ARG A 407 21.84 23.84 20.11
C ARG A 407 21.15 23.15 18.93
N HIS A 408 20.67 23.96 18.00
CA HIS A 408 20.31 23.49 16.66
C HIS A 408 21.54 23.49 15.73
N TYR A 409 21.33 23.68 14.44
CA TYR A 409 22.39 23.84 13.44
C TYR A 409 23.12 25.15 13.63
N ARG A 410 24.41 25.18 13.29
CA ARG A 410 25.25 26.38 13.32
C ARG A 410 24.63 27.48 12.44
N GLY A 411 24.75 28.72 12.90
CA GLY A 411 24.15 29.88 12.21
C GLY A 411 22.62 29.92 12.24
N SER A 412 21.94 29.09 13.04
CA SER A 412 20.49 29.21 13.19
C SER A 412 20.13 30.57 13.79
N LYS A 413 19.21 31.28 13.12
CA LYS A 413 18.63 32.56 13.57
C LYS A 413 17.18 32.41 14.01
N ARG A 414 16.80 31.22 14.50
CA ARG A 414 15.44 30.97 14.97
C ARG A 414 15.22 31.74 16.27
N LYS A 415 14.02 32.32 16.43
CA LYS A 415 13.60 32.98 17.68
C LYS A 415 13.91 32.10 18.89
N ASN A 416 14.57 32.67 19.90
CA ASN A 416 15.01 32.01 21.14
C ASN A 416 15.99 30.83 20.95
N CYS A 417 16.67 30.77 19.81
CA CYS A 417 17.51 29.64 19.39
C CYS A 417 18.63 30.12 18.46
N GLU A 418 19.29 31.20 18.85
CA GLU A 418 20.43 31.75 18.13
C GLU A 418 21.65 30.87 18.39
N VAL A 419 22.17 30.29 17.30
CA VAL A 419 23.33 29.41 17.36
C VAL A 419 24.47 30.10 16.62
N PRO A 420 25.62 30.34 17.29
CA PRO A 420 26.81 30.86 16.61
C PRO A 420 27.16 30.04 15.37
N ASN A 421 27.65 30.70 14.33
CA ASN A 421 28.17 30.01 13.15
C ASN A 421 29.60 29.51 13.40
N ASN A 422 29.79 28.69 14.44
CA ASN A 422 31.09 28.17 14.83
C ASN A 422 31.49 27.01 13.90
N SER A 423 32.60 27.18 13.17
CA SER A 423 33.11 26.19 12.22
C SER A 423 33.60 24.90 12.88
N ALA A 424 34.01 24.94 14.15
CA ALA A 424 34.41 23.77 14.93
C ALA A 424 33.22 22.84 15.24
N TRP A 425 31.99 23.36 15.19
CA TRP A 425 30.78 22.57 15.42
C TRP A 425 30.31 21.87 14.15
N LYS A 426 30.01 20.57 14.28
CA LYS A 426 29.51 19.73 13.19
C LYS A 426 27.99 19.63 13.26
N ASP A 427 27.33 19.80 12.11
CA ASP A 427 25.87 19.64 11.96
C ASP A 427 25.48 18.41 11.14
N SER A 428 26.45 17.76 10.51
CA SER A 428 26.23 16.56 9.72
C SER A 428 27.50 15.74 9.66
N SER A 429 27.35 14.48 9.28
CA SER A 429 28.46 13.55 9.16
C SER A 429 28.16 12.55 8.05
N ASN A 430 29.21 12.17 7.31
CA ASN A 430 29.13 11.06 6.36
C ASN A 430 29.27 9.69 7.05
N THR A 431 29.75 9.64 8.29
CA THR A 431 29.85 8.42 9.11
C THR A 431 28.49 7.82 9.39
N GLN A 432 28.31 6.54 9.08
CA GLN A 432 27.08 5.81 9.41
C GLN A 432 27.07 5.47 10.90
N TYR A 433 26.09 6.00 11.64
CA TYR A 433 25.88 5.66 13.05
C TYR A 433 24.88 4.50 13.16
N SER A 434 25.14 3.58 14.09
CA SER A 434 24.26 2.44 14.35
C SER A 434 23.23 2.74 15.44
N THR A 435 23.56 3.67 16.34
CA THR A 435 22.73 4.11 17.47
C THR A 435 22.65 5.64 17.55
N ALA A 436 21.59 6.16 18.17
CA ALA A 436 21.44 7.58 18.48
C ALA A 436 22.47 8.05 19.52
N THR A 437 22.88 7.17 20.43
CA THR A 437 23.97 7.40 21.40
C THR A 437 25.31 7.62 20.69
N GLN A 438 25.65 6.82 19.68
CA GLN A 438 26.85 7.08 18.87
C GLN A 438 26.71 8.38 18.08
N ALA A 439 25.53 8.67 17.55
CA ALA A 439 25.26 9.90 16.80
C ALA A 439 25.36 11.17 17.66
N SER A 440 25.01 11.12 18.96
CA SER A 440 25.06 12.30 19.83
C SER A 440 26.48 12.81 20.05
N THR A 441 27.49 11.94 19.94
CA THR A 441 28.91 12.32 20.05
C THR A 441 29.33 13.40 19.05
N LEU A 442 28.58 13.59 17.96
CA LEU A 442 28.82 14.65 16.98
C LEU A 442 28.71 16.07 17.56
N PHE A 443 27.91 16.26 18.61
CA PHE A 443 27.58 17.59 19.14
C PHE A 443 27.36 17.63 20.67
N GLN A 444 27.40 16.50 21.39
CA GLN A 444 27.12 16.47 22.84
C GLN A 444 28.10 17.30 23.67
N ASP A 445 29.33 17.48 23.22
CA ASP A 445 30.33 18.27 23.97
C ASP A 445 30.14 19.78 23.79
N ASN A 446 29.18 20.22 22.97
CA ASN A 446 28.91 21.63 22.77
C ASN A 446 28.11 22.20 23.96
N PRO A 447 28.41 23.43 24.41
CA PRO A 447 27.70 24.03 25.54
C PRO A 447 26.20 24.14 25.27
N LEU A 448 25.40 24.15 26.34
CA LEU A 448 23.99 24.52 26.24
C LEU A 448 23.87 26.00 25.88
N MET A 449 22.92 26.33 25.00
CA MET A 449 22.65 27.72 24.59
C MET A 449 21.96 28.53 25.69
N PHE A 450 21.40 27.84 26.69
CA PHE A 450 20.74 28.39 27.87
C PHE A 450 20.52 27.27 28.88
N SER A 451 20.35 27.63 30.16
CA SER A 451 20.01 26.67 31.22
C SER A 451 18.70 25.95 30.89
N PRO A 452 18.58 24.62 31.10
CA PRO A 452 17.35 23.89 30.82
C PRO A 452 16.11 24.57 31.42
N ASP A 453 15.02 24.54 30.68
CA ASP A 453 13.73 25.17 30.99
C ASP A 453 13.64 26.70 30.91
N SER A 454 14.75 27.43 30.91
CA SER A 454 14.71 28.91 30.85
C SER A 454 14.19 29.46 29.52
N LYS A 455 14.33 28.71 28.42
CA LYS A 455 13.92 29.12 27.06
C LYS A 455 13.46 27.90 26.25
N ARG A 456 12.88 28.17 25.08
CA ARG A 456 12.51 27.16 24.08
C ARG A 456 13.28 27.37 22.77
N CYS A 457 14.07 26.37 22.36
CA CYS A 457 14.86 26.36 21.12
C CYS A 457 14.62 25.07 20.34
N TYR A 458 13.98 25.22 19.17
CA TYR A 458 13.77 24.09 18.26
C TYR A 458 15.11 23.45 17.90
N THR A 459 15.27 22.17 18.19
CA THR A 459 16.53 21.45 17.95
C THR A 459 16.29 20.06 17.35
N THR A 460 17.01 19.75 16.27
CA THR A 460 17.14 18.39 15.76
C THR A 460 18.12 17.57 16.60
N HIS A 461 19.21 18.19 17.05
CA HIS A 461 20.23 17.52 17.88
C HIS A 461 19.65 17.06 19.21
N GLY A 462 18.79 17.87 19.86
CA GLY A 462 18.10 17.45 21.07
C GLY A 462 17.21 16.21 20.86
N TYR A 463 16.62 16.03 19.67
CA TYR A 463 15.88 14.81 19.37
C TYR A 463 16.79 13.59 19.15
N THR A 464 18.01 13.78 18.62
CA THR A 464 19.01 12.71 18.59
C THR A 464 19.38 12.28 20.02
N VAL A 465 19.56 13.23 20.95
CA VAL A 465 19.80 12.91 22.37
C VAL A 465 18.58 12.23 23.01
N LEU A 466 17.36 12.65 22.67
CA LEU A 466 16.15 11.94 23.08
C LEU A 466 16.18 10.48 22.61
N GLY A 467 16.58 10.25 21.35
CA GLY A 467 16.80 8.90 20.83
C GLY A 467 17.80 8.10 21.67
N ALA A 468 18.93 8.70 22.05
CA ALA A 468 19.93 8.06 22.92
C ALA A 468 19.33 7.69 24.30
N ALA A 469 18.49 8.56 24.87
CA ALA A 469 17.78 8.25 26.11
C ALA A 469 16.81 7.06 25.94
N LEU A 470 16.08 6.97 24.82
CA LEU A 470 15.22 5.81 24.53
C LEU A 470 16.03 4.52 24.38
N GLU A 471 17.22 4.61 23.78
CA GLU A 471 18.14 3.47 23.66
C GLU A 471 18.62 3.01 25.04
N GLY A 472 19.09 3.93 25.88
CA GLY A 472 19.53 3.63 27.24
C GLY A 472 18.42 3.05 28.12
N ALA A 473 17.20 3.58 28.00
CA ALA A 473 16.03 3.10 28.74
C ALA A 473 15.61 1.66 28.38
N THR A 474 15.92 1.19 27.17
CA THR A 474 15.38 -0.07 26.63
C THR A 474 16.45 -1.10 26.25
N ASN A 475 17.72 -0.70 26.24
CA ASN A 475 18.84 -1.44 25.67
C ASN A 475 18.58 -1.91 24.23
N LYS A 476 17.90 -1.09 23.43
CA LYS A 476 17.61 -1.35 22.00
C LYS A 476 17.94 -0.11 21.19
N SER A 477 18.58 -0.29 20.03
CA SER A 477 18.81 0.83 19.12
C SER A 477 17.50 1.51 18.70
N PHE A 478 17.55 2.81 18.39
CA PHE A 478 16.38 3.55 17.93
C PHE A 478 15.71 2.89 16.71
N SER A 479 16.53 2.41 15.78
CA SER A 479 16.08 1.62 14.63
C SER A 479 15.35 0.33 15.05
N GLY A 480 15.85 -0.36 16.07
CA GLY A 480 15.23 -1.54 16.66
C GLY A 480 13.89 -1.24 17.34
N LEU A 481 13.78 -0.09 18.03
CA LEU A 481 12.53 0.36 18.65
C LEU A 481 11.45 0.66 17.60
N ILE A 482 11.79 1.41 16.55
CA ILE A 482 10.85 1.68 15.44
C ILE A 482 10.39 0.36 14.79
N LYS A 483 11.32 -0.58 14.57
CA LYS A 483 10.98 -1.89 14.00
C LYS A 483 10.03 -2.67 14.92
N ARG A 484 10.30 -2.72 16.22
CA ARG A 484 9.48 -3.49 17.18
C ARG A 484 8.11 -2.85 17.38
N GLU A 485 8.10 -1.60 17.84
CA GLU A 485 6.89 -0.94 18.34
C GLU A 485 5.96 -0.46 17.21
N ILE A 486 6.49 -0.15 16.03
CA ILE A 486 5.70 0.41 14.93
C ILE A 486 5.59 -0.59 13.78
N ASN A 487 6.72 -1.04 13.23
CA ASN A 487 6.71 -1.86 12.02
C ASN A 487 6.02 -3.21 12.24
N GLN A 488 6.46 -3.96 13.24
CA GLN A 488 5.98 -5.31 13.51
C GLN A 488 4.68 -5.31 14.31
N ARG A 489 4.64 -4.60 15.45
CA ARG A 489 3.47 -4.57 16.33
C ARG A 489 2.22 -4.00 15.66
N LEU A 490 2.35 -2.90 14.91
CA LEU A 490 1.21 -2.22 14.28
C LEU A 490 1.01 -2.60 12.81
N ASN A 491 1.88 -3.44 12.25
CA ASN A 491 1.90 -3.77 10.82
C ASN A 491 1.99 -2.50 9.93
N ILE A 492 2.97 -1.65 10.23
CA ILE A 492 3.29 -0.41 9.50
C ILE A 492 4.67 -0.58 8.84
N PRO A 493 4.77 -1.42 7.80
CA PRO A 493 6.04 -1.99 7.36
C PRO A 493 6.98 -1.01 6.66
N THR A 494 6.47 0.12 6.17
CA THR A 494 7.32 1.09 5.46
C THR A 494 7.96 2.11 6.39
N LEU A 495 7.45 2.28 7.62
CA LEU A 495 7.99 3.26 8.58
C LEU A 495 9.28 2.74 9.22
N LYS A 496 10.39 3.40 8.91
CA LYS A 496 11.73 3.06 9.40
C LYS A 496 12.72 4.23 9.22
N PRO A 497 13.90 4.18 9.85
CA PRO A 497 15.03 5.02 9.45
C PRO A 497 15.44 4.81 7.99
N GLU A 498 15.86 5.89 7.33
CA GLU A 498 16.43 5.80 5.98
C GLU A 498 17.89 5.35 6.03
N PHE A 499 18.14 4.12 5.59
CA PHE A 499 19.50 3.62 5.38
C PHE A 499 20.02 4.07 4.01
N ARG A 500 21.13 4.82 3.97
CA ARG A 500 21.71 5.39 2.74
C ARG A 500 22.01 4.29 1.71
N ASN A 501 22.61 3.19 2.14
CA ASN A 501 23.11 2.13 1.27
C ASN A 501 22.12 0.96 1.08
N GLN A 502 20.91 1.03 1.66
CA GLN A 502 19.90 0.00 1.45
C GLN A 502 19.01 0.36 0.26
N SER A 503 18.88 -0.55 -0.70
CA SER A 503 17.93 -0.40 -1.81
C SER A 503 16.48 -0.53 -1.31
N ASN A 504 15.58 0.24 -1.93
CA ASN A 504 14.15 0.13 -1.72
C ASN A 504 13.45 0.49 -3.04
N PRO A 505 12.86 -0.47 -3.76
CA PRO A 505 12.25 -0.22 -5.07
C PRO A 505 11.06 0.75 -5.01
N GLU A 506 10.45 0.93 -3.84
CA GLU A 506 9.33 1.84 -3.61
C GLU A 506 9.77 3.23 -3.12
N ARG A 507 11.06 3.45 -2.84
CA ARG A 507 11.58 4.75 -2.40
C ARG A 507 11.67 5.71 -3.59
N ALA A 508 11.12 6.92 -3.40
CA ALA A 508 11.25 7.97 -4.39
C ALA A 508 12.70 8.45 -4.55
N LYS A 509 13.08 8.83 -5.77
CA LYS A 509 14.22 9.72 -5.98
C LYS A 509 13.90 11.07 -5.38
N ILE A 510 14.93 11.73 -4.85
CA ILE A 510 14.82 13.07 -4.30
C ILE A 510 15.25 14.12 -5.34
N TYR A 511 14.58 15.27 -5.30
CA TYR A 511 14.80 16.36 -6.23
C TYR A 511 15.07 17.68 -5.50
N SER A 512 15.83 18.55 -6.15
CA SER A 512 15.92 19.98 -5.85
C SER A 512 15.32 20.79 -7.01
N LEU A 513 14.88 22.00 -6.72
CA LEU A 513 14.43 22.92 -7.76
C LEU A 513 15.64 23.73 -8.25
N SER A 514 15.91 23.68 -9.55
CA SER A 514 16.94 24.51 -10.21
C SER A 514 16.35 25.07 -11.50
N ASN A 515 16.43 26.39 -11.69
CA ASN A 515 15.86 27.10 -12.85
C ASN A 515 14.41 26.71 -13.16
N GLY A 516 13.59 26.57 -12.12
CA GLY A 516 12.19 26.17 -12.23
C GLY A 516 11.95 24.70 -12.62
N LYS A 517 12.98 23.86 -12.70
CA LYS A 517 12.89 22.44 -13.04
C LYS A 517 13.31 21.55 -11.86
N SER A 518 12.67 20.40 -11.72
CA SER A 518 13.07 19.36 -10.76
C SER A 518 14.32 18.65 -11.27
N VAL A 519 15.45 18.82 -10.59
CA VAL A 519 16.72 18.15 -10.89
C VAL A 519 17.03 17.10 -9.82
N PRO A 520 17.51 15.88 -10.17
CA PRO A 520 17.88 14.87 -9.19
C PRO A 520 18.90 15.39 -8.17
N ALA A 521 18.71 15.03 -6.90
CA ALA A 521 19.62 15.41 -5.82
C ALA A 521 20.27 14.19 -5.16
N ASN A 522 21.50 14.37 -4.65
CA ASN A 522 22.24 13.31 -3.97
C ASN A 522 21.74 13.09 -2.55
N ARG A 523 21.53 11.81 -2.19
CA ARG A 523 21.17 11.39 -0.83
C ARG A 523 22.35 11.59 0.13
N ASP A 524 22.09 12.35 1.17
CA ASP A 524 22.93 12.52 2.36
C ASP A 524 22.72 11.39 3.38
N ASN A 525 23.68 11.23 4.29
CA ASN A 525 23.56 10.34 5.43
C ASN A 525 22.70 11.01 6.52
N LEU A 526 21.62 10.34 6.94
CA LEU A 526 20.67 10.83 7.95
C LEU A 526 20.83 10.16 9.32
N SER A 527 21.77 9.21 9.49
CA SER A 527 21.90 8.40 10.71
C SER A 527 22.21 9.21 11.96
N TRP A 528 22.90 10.35 11.82
CA TRP A 528 23.16 11.27 12.93
C TRP A 528 21.89 11.96 13.47
N LYS A 529 20.77 11.89 12.74
CA LYS A 529 19.49 12.53 13.09
C LYS A 529 18.26 11.65 12.86
N TYR A 530 18.36 10.32 12.93
CA TYR A 530 17.18 9.46 12.73
C TYR A 530 15.95 9.89 13.56
N PRO A 531 16.07 10.14 14.88
CA PRO A 531 14.92 10.57 15.68
C PRO A 531 14.42 11.97 15.31
N GLY A 532 15.33 12.86 14.90
CA GLY A 532 15.04 14.26 14.64
C GLY A 532 14.62 14.58 13.20
N GLY A 533 14.89 13.71 12.23
CA GLY A 533 14.65 14.02 10.81
C GLY A 533 14.89 12.91 9.79
N GLY A 534 15.28 11.71 10.22
CA GLY A 534 15.81 10.68 9.33
C GLY A 534 14.90 9.48 9.09
N LEU A 535 13.62 9.55 9.45
CA LEU A 535 12.63 8.51 9.13
C LEU A 535 12.08 8.66 7.70
N GLU A 536 11.59 7.54 7.15
CA GLU A 536 10.85 7.44 5.90
C GLU A 536 9.64 6.50 6.06
N SER A 537 8.60 6.69 5.25
CA SER A 537 7.49 5.73 5.09
C SER A 537 6.69 6.06 3.83
N SER A 538 5.69 5.24 3.51
CA SER A 538 4.59 5.68 2.65
C SER A 538 3.62 6.58 3.41
N VAL A 539 2.85 7.41 2.68
CA VAL A 539 1.86 8.30 3.31
C VAL A 539 0.72 7.51 3.96
N THR A 540 0.37 6.36 3.37
CA THR A 540 -0.65 5.46 3.90
C THR A 540 -0.26 4.92 5.28
N ASP A 541 0.99 4.49 5.44
CA ASP A 541 1.49 3.93 6.70
C ASP A 541 1.66 5.02 7.78
N LEU A 542 2.07 6.23 7.40
CA LEU A 542 2.10 7.37 8.31
C LEU A 542 0.68 7.73 8.82
N THR A 543 -0.31 7.71 7.93
CA THR A 543 -1.72 7.90 8.32
C THR A 543 -2.22 6.79 9.24
N ARG A 544 -1.85 5.53 8.99
CA ARG A 544 -2.20 4.40 9.88
C ARG A 544 -1.63 4.58 11.28
N LEU A 545 -0.40 5.06 11.42
CA LEU A 545 0.16 5.38 12.74
C LEU A 545 -0.71 6.41 13.46
N GLY A 546 -1.18 7.44 12.74
CA GLY A 546 -2.05 8.46 13.31
C GLY A 546 -3.40 7.90 13.75
N MET A 547 -3.96 6.97 12.98
CA MET A 547 -5.17 6.25 13.36
C MET A 547 -4.96 5.42 14.62
N LYS A 548 -3.77 4.82 14.79
CA LYS A 548 -3.38 4.05 15.99
C LYS A 548 -3.15 4.91 17.23
N VAL A 549 -2.86 6.19 17.04
CA VAL A 549 -2.86 7.18 18.11
C VAL A 549 -4.30 7.54 18.50
N LEU A 550 -5.17 7.78 17.50
CA LEU A 550 -6.56 8.15 17.75
C LEU A 550 -7.41 7.04 18.40
N ASP A 551 -7.13 5.78 18.08
CA ASP A 551 -7.84 4.62 18.65
C ASP A 551 -7.25 4.15 20.00
N GLY A 552 -6.21 4.83 20.51
CA GLY A 552 -5.55 4.51 21.78
C GLY A 552 -4.68 3.25 21.77
N SER A 553 -4.55 2.55 20.64
CA SER A 553 -3.80 1.27 20.59
C SER A 553 -2.28 1.44 20.51
N PHE A 554 -1.79 2.64 20.18
CA PHE A 554 -0.37 2.97 20.25
C PHE A 554 -0.01 3.72 21.54
N VAL A 555 -0.61 4.88 21.79
CA VAL A 555 -0.38 5.70 22.99
C VAL A 555 -1.69 5.82 23.77
N SER A 556 -1.62 5.67 25.09
CA SER A 556 -2.80 5.75 25.97
C SER A 556 -3.41 7.14 25.96
N GLU A 557 -4.73 7.20 26.15
CA GLU A 557 -5.44 8.48 26.27
C GLU A 557 -4.97 9.29 27.48
N LYS A 558 -4.61 8.63 28.58
CA LYS A 558 -4.01 9.25 29.77
C LYS A 558 -2.74 10.02 29.39
N SER A 559 -1.76 9.35 28.76
CA SER A 559 -0.52 10.00 28.35
C SER A 559 -0.76 11.13 27.36
N LEU A 560 -1.66 10.95 26.40
CA LEU A 560 -2.04 12.02 25.46
C LEU A 560 -2.64 13.23 26.18
N ASN A 561 -3.53 13.04 27.14
CA ASN A 561 -4.15 14.14 27.89
C ASN A 561 -3.15 14.86 28.81
N THR A 562 -2.25 14.12 29.46
CA THR A 562 -1.24 14.70 30.36
C THR A 562 -0.22 15.55 29.60
N TYR A 563 0.24 15.09 28.43
CA TYR A 563 1.39 15.71 27.75
C TYR A 563 1.04 16.40 26.41
N SER A 564 -0.23 16.36 25.97
CA SER A 564 -0.73 17.15 24.85
C SER A 564 -1.95 17.96 25.25
N THR A 565 -1.75 19.27 25.44
CA THR A 565 -2.83 20.22 25.76
C THR A 565 -3.71 20.59 24.57
N ASN A 566 -3.31 20.23 23.35
CA ASN A 566 -4.08 20.48 22.14
C ASN A 566 -4.67 19.18 21.59
N ASN A 567 -5.94 19.23 21.17
CA ASN A 567 -6.56 18.15 20.41
C ASN A 567 -5.91 17.93 19.04
N LYS A 568 -5.10 18.88 18.56
CA LYS A 568 -4.37 18.82 17.29
C LYS A 568 -2.88 18.58 17.53
N LEU A 569 -2.40 17.39 17.21
CA LEU A 569 -0.98 17.10 17.05
C LEU A 569 -0.60 17.37 15.60
N SER A 570 0.38 18.24 15.35
CA SER A 570 0.87 18.42 13.99
C SER A 570 2.35 18.79 13.92
N HIS A 571 2.98 18.45 12.80
CA HIS A 571 4.34 18.86 12.51
C HIS A 571 4.58 19.00 11.01
N SER A 572 5.42 19.97 10.65
CA SER A 572 5.94 20.11 9.28
C SER A 572 7.40 19.67 9.22
N GLY A 573 7.81 19.11 8.09
CA GLY A 573 9.17 18.70 7.84
C GLY A 573 9.75 19.35 6.59
N SER A 574 11.04 19.67 6.64
CA SER A 574 11.81 20.19 5.52
C SER A 574 13.23 19.66 5.58
N GLN A 575 13.68 19.00 4.52
CA GLN A 575 15.09 18.67 4.33
C GLN A 575 15.38 18.49 2.83
N ARG A 576 16.64 18.21 2.49
CA ARG A 576 17.01 17.87 1.11
C ARG A 576 16.10 16.75 0.59
N GLY A 577 15.35 17.04 -0.48
CA GLY A 577 14.49 16.06 -1.11
C GLY A 577 13.15 15.80 -0.44
N ALA A 578 12.71 16.60 0.52
CA ALA A 578 11.40 16.41 1.14
C ALA A 578 10.82 17.67 1.79
N LYS A 579 9.53 17.87 1.57
CA LYS A 579 8.62 18.57 2.45
C LYS A 579 7.55 17.59 2.91
N SER A 580 7.14 17.72 4.15
CA SER A 580 6.13 16.85 4.73
C SER A 580 5.25 17.61 5.70
N TYR A 581 4.06 17.09 5.93
CA TYR A 581 3.17 17.54 6.98
C TYR A 581 2.37 16.37 7.50
N TRP A 582 2.19 16.31 8.81
CA TRP A 582 1.38 15.29 9.45
C TRP A 582 0.55 15.93 10.55
N ARG A 583 -0.75 15.64 10.55
CA ARG A 583 -1.72 16.16 11.50
C ARG A 583 -2.61 15.02 11.99
N ILE A 584 -2.79 14.95 13.30
CA ILE A 584 -3.74 14.09 13.99
C ILE A 584 -4.66 15.02 14.79
N ASN A 585 -5.94 15.06 14.47
CA ASN A 585 -6.95 15.83 15.19
C ASN A 585 -7.87 14.88 15.95
N ARG A 586 -7.82 14.98 17.28
CA ARG A 586 -8.56 14.14 18.21
C ARG A 586 -10.04 14.49 18.27
N SER A 587 -10.39 15.77 18.08
CA SER A 587 -11.78 16.23 18.19
C SER A 587 -12.67 15.68 17.07
N ASP A 588 -12.19 15.68 15.83
CA ASP A 588 -12.93 15.20 14.66
C ASP A 588 -12.46 13.82 14.16
N LYS A 589 -11.56 13.17 14.93
CA LYS A 589 -10.93 11.89 14.62
C LYS A 589 -10.33 11.83 13.20
N THR A 590 -9.72 12.92 12.76
CA THR A 590 -9.13 13.05 11.43
C THR A 590 -7.60 12.99 11.46
N VAL A 591 -7.01 12.29 10.50
CA VAL A 591 -5.56 12.29 10.24
C VAL A 591 -5.32 12.74 8.82
N ILE A 592 -4.42 13.71 8.62
CA ILE A 592 -3.98 14.16 7.29
C ILE A 592 -2.46 14.06 7.24
N SER A 593 -1.97 13.35 6.22
CA SER A 593 -0.54 13.15 5.97
C SER A 593 -0.21 13.59 4.56
N VAL A 594 0.88 14.33 4.40
CA VAL A 594 1.41 14.80 3.11
C VAL A 594 2.90 14.52 3.05
N LEU A 595 3.36 13.82 1.99
CA LEU A 595 4.77 13.55 1.72
C LEU A 595 5.13 13.96 0.29
N THR A 596 6.28 14.62 0.11
CA THR A 596 6.82 14.98 -1.20
C THR A 596 8.26 14.47 -1.35
N ASN A 597 8.76 14.43 -2.58
CA ASN A 597 10.17 14.16 -2.89
C ASN A 597 10.98 15.41 -3.30
N GLN A 598 10.54 16.59 -2.87
CA GLN A 598 11.20 17.87 -3.14
C GLN A 598 10.97 18.85 -1.99
N SER A 599 11.90 19.77 -1.78
CA SER A 599 11.89 20.68 -0.63
C SER A 599 11.08 21.99 -0.82
N SER A 600 10.23 22.10 -1.85
CA SER A 600 9.43 23.31 -2.12
C SER A 600 8.01 23.25 -1.55
N GLY A 601 7.43 24.43 -1.31
CA GLY A 601 6.07 24.60 -0.81
C GLY A 601 5.88 24.48 0.70
N LYS A 602 4.64 24.72 1.13
CA LYS A 602 4.17 24.69 2.52
C LYS A 602 2.99 23.71 2.64
N PRO A 603 3.22 22.41 2.90
CA PRO A 603 2.14 21.42 2.87
C PRO A 603 1.07 21.60 3.96
N GLY A 604 1.34 22.44 4.97
CA GLY A 604 0.34 22.89 5.94
C GLY A 604 -0.78 23.71 5.29
N GLU A 605 -0.50 24.52 4.27
CA GLU A 605 -1.54 25.28 3.56
C GLU A 605 -2.45 24.36 2.74
N LEU A 606 -1.87 23.37 2.03
CA LEU A 606 -2.66 22.32 1.37
C LEU A 606 -3.55 21.58 2.37
N THR A 607 -3.05 21.32 3.58
CA THR A 607 -3.82 20.64 4.62
C THR A 607 -5.00 21.48 5.09
N LYS A 608 -4.86 22.81 5.25
CA LYS A 608 -5.99 23.70 5.55
C LYS A 608 -7.05 23.70 4.45
N THR A 609 -6.63 23.70 3.18
CA THR A 609 -7.56 23.57 2.05
C THR A 609 -8.34 22.25 2.11
N ILE A 610 -7.66 21.14 2.42
CA ILE A 610 -8.29 19.82 2.58
C ILE A 610 -9.27 19.83 3.77
N GLU A 611 -8.92 20.48 4.88
CA GLU A 611 -9.82 20.62 6.03
C GLU A 611 -11.11 21.35 5.66
N GLY A 612 -11.02 22.44 4.89
CA GLY A 612 -12.21 23.13 4.39
C GLY A 612 -13.10 22.22 3.51
N ILE A 613 -12.49 21.39 2.66
CA ILE A 613 -13.23 20.41 1.85
C ILE A 613 -13.93 19.36 2.73
N LEU A 614 -13.27 18.90 3.81
CA LEU A 614 -13.81 17.94 4.78
C LEU A 614 -14.93 18.49 5.66
N GLN A 615 -15.03 19.81 5.81
CA GLN A 615 -16.12 20.45 6.54
C GLN A 615 -17.38 20.58 5.67
N ASN A 616 -17.21 20.67 4.35
CA ASN A 616 -18.28 20.85 3.38
C ASN A 616 -18.78 19.51 2.76
N ASN A 617 -18.23 18.36 3.17
CA ASN A 617 -18.52 17.02 2.66
C ASN A 617 -18.38 15.99 3.77
#